data_AF-A0A7S2QP60-F1
#
_entry.id   AF-A0A7S2QP60-F1
#
_cell.length_a   1.000
_cell.length_b   1.000
_cell.length_c   1.000
_cell.angle_alpha   90.00
_cell.angle_beta   90.00
_cell.angle_gamma   90.00
#
_symmetry.space_group_name_H-M   'P 1'
#
loop_
_entity.id
_entity.type
_entity.pdbx_description
1 polymer ?
#
loop_
_entity_poly.entity_id
_entity_poly.type
_entity_poly.pdbx_seq_one_letter_code
_entity_poly.pdbx_strand_id
1 'polypeptide(L)'
;DGSMRMAIGKEGRVCLTSGDCAISGKLSFDGERLIWDSGAVWAKQAVADKGAELLSADSQPNLLSDAQIELVADRVNEAVDIWGLPEKIEGEIFRGLAREVNAKLRPCLQRCMSEDWLAALEALLDDSDAPDKVGDKVERIKGAIGRQIADPLTASLNDQIDIPVIGEGAEARLFRAVVDKVLDAIVCKVVRGMER
;
A
#
# COMPACT_ATOMS: atom_id res chain seq x y z
N ASP A 1 -0.63 -37.99 26.61
CA ASP A 1 -0.47 -37.15 25.40
C ASP A 1 -1.85 -36.66 24.92
N GLY A 2 -2.48 -35.78 25.71
CA GLY A 2 -3.85 -35.33 25.43
C GLY A 2 -3.88 -34.38 24.24
N SER A 3 -4.29 -34.87 23.07
CA SER A 3 -4.50 -34.03 21.88
C SER A 3 -5.72 -33.13 22.09
N MET A 4 -5.52 -31.81 22.11
CA MET A 4 -6.62 -30.85 22.01
C MET A 4 -7.00 -30.64 20.55
N ARG A 5 -8.30 -30.63 20.26
CA ARG A 5 -8.85 -30.28 18.94
C ARG A 5 -9.72 -29.05 19.06
N MET A 6 -9.47 -28.07 18.20
CA MET A 6 -10.27 -26.86 18.07
C MET A 6 -11.09 -26.93 16.79
N ALA A 7 -12.37 -26.62 16.87
CA ALA A 7 -13.25 -26.48 15.72
C ALA A 7 -13.96 -25.12 15.78
N ILE A 8 -14.08 -24.46 14.63
CA ILE A 8 -14.83 -23.21 14.48
C ILE A 8 -16.10 -23.56 13.69
N GLY A 9 -17.25 -23.40 14.32
CA GLY A 9 -18.57 -23.64 13.73
C GLY A 9 -19.10 -22.40 13.01
N LYS A 10 -20.27 -22.57 12.38
CA LYS A 10 -21.03 -21.47 11.78
C LYS A 10 -21.36 -20.41 12.85
N GLU A 11 -21.34 -19.14 12.46
CA GLU A 11 -21.58 -17.97 13.34
C GLU A 11 -20.46 -17.62 14.34
N GLY A 12 -19.22 -18.08 14.11
CA GLY A 12 -18.07 -17.70 14.93
C GLY A 12 -18.03 -18.39 16.29
N ARG A 13 -18.77 -19.49 16.46
CA ARG A 13 -18.66 -20.34 17.65
C ARG A 13 -17.39 -21.17 17.60
N VAL A 14 -16.61 -21.15 18.67
CA VAL A 14 -15.40 -21.96 18.81
C VAL A 14 -15.67 -23.05 19.84
N CYS A 15 -15.26 -24.28 19.53
CA CYS A 15 -15.32 -25.42 20.44
C CYS A 15 -13.93 -26.03 20.59
N LEU A 16 -13.45 -26.13 21.83
CA LEU A 16 -12.25 -26.86 22.20
C LEU A 16 -12.64 -28.18 22.83
N THR A 17 -12.04 -29.27 22.36
CA THR A 17 -12.27 -30.63 22.86
C THR A 17 -10.96 -31.28 23.30
N SER A 18 -10.99 -31.93 24.45
CA SER A 18 -9.89 -32.73 25.01
C SER A 18 -10.46 -33.92 25.77
N GLY A 19 -10.33 -35.12 25.21
CA GLY A 19 -11.01 -36.30 25.74
C GLY A 19 -12.53 -36.11 25.77
N ASP A 20 -13.14 -36.33 26.94
CA ASP A 20 -14.59 -36.15 27.16
C ASP A 20 -14.98 -34.73 27.56
N CYS A 21 -14.03 -33.80 27.63
CA CYS A 21 -14.28 -32.40 27.97
C CYS A 21 -14.43 -31.55 26.70
N ALA A 22 -15.50 -30.76 26.63
CA ALA A 22 -15.73 -29.75 25.61
C ALA A 22 -15.98 -28.38 26.25
N ILE A 23 -15.34 -27.34 25.71
CA ILE A 23 -15.57 -25.95 26.10
C ILE A 23 -15.94 -25.17 24.84
N SER A 24 -17.04 -24.43 24.90
CA SER A 24 -17.53 -23.58 23.81
C SER A 24 -17.42 -22.11 24.13
N GLY A 25 -17.26 -21.30 23.09
CA GLY A 25 -17.20 -19.86 23.18
C GLY A 25 -17.57 -19.19 21.86
N LYS A 26 -17.54 -17.87 21.85
CA LYS A 26 -17.80 -17.03 20.69
C LYS A 26 -16.59 -16.17 20.39
N LEU A 27 -16.12 -16.24 19.15
CA LEU A 27 -15.10 -15.34 18.63
C LEU A 27 -15.72 -13.94 18.46
N SER A 28 -15.02 -12.90 18.88
CA SER A 28 -15.40 -11.53 18.59
C SER A 28 -15.33 -11.28 17.09
N PHE A 29 -16.06 -10.26 16.67
CA PHE A 29 -16.18 -9.90 15.26
C PHE A 29 -14.83 -9.53 14.62
N ASP A 30 -13.93 -8.91 15.39
CA ASP A 30 -12.56 -8.57 14.97
C ASP A 30 -11.59 -9.77 14.99
N GLY A 31 -12.02 -10.96 15.42
CA GLY A 31 -11.17 -12.14 15.54
C GLY A 31 -10.09 -12.05 16.62
N GLU A 32 -10.05 -10.96 17.40
CA GLU A 32 -8.99 -10.72 18.38
C GLU A 32 -9.29 -11.31 19.75
N ARG A 33 -10.57 -11.57 20.05
CA ARG A 33 -11.04 -12.04 21.34
C ARG A 33 -11.89 -13.29 21.17
N LEU A 34 -11.75 -14.20 22.11
CA LEU A 34 -12.59 -15.38 22.25
C LEU A 34 -13.21 -15.36 23.63
N ILE A 35 -14.54 -15.24 23.67
CA ILE A 35 -15.33 -15.20 24.89
C ILE A 35 -15.93 -16.58 25.11
N TRP A 36 -15.41 -17.32 26.07
CA TRP A 36 -15.92 -18.64 26.45
C TRP A 36 -17.27 -18.52 27.16
N ASP A 37 -18.13 -19.55 27.04
CA ASP A 37 -19.44 -19.60 27.69
C ASP A 37 -19.31 -19.60 29.23
N SER A 38 -18.14 -19.94 29.76
CA SER A 38 -17.79 -19.78 31.18
C SER A 38 -17.56 -18.33 31.62
N GLY A 39 -17.55 -17.37 30.68
CA GLY A 39 -17.20 -15.98 30.90
C GLY A 39 -15.70 -15.67 30.81
N ALA A 40 -14.85 -16.68 30.63
CA ALA A 40 -13.42 -16.46 30.40
C ALA A 40 -13.20 -15.78 29.03
N VAL A 41 -12.28 -14.82 28.96
CA VAL A 41 -11.94 -14.11 27.73
C VAL A 41 -10.47 -14.37 27.39
N TRP A 42 -10.21 -14.88 26.19
CA TRP A 42 -8.88 -14.92 25.61
C TRP A 42 -8.76 -13.78 24.62
N ALA A 43 -7.82 -12.88 24.84
CA ALA A 43 -7.42 -11.91 23.83
C ALA A 43 -6.11 -12.37 23.22
N LYS A 44 -5.95 -12.22 21.90
CA LYS A 44 -4.65 -12.38 21.24
C LYS A 44 -3.70 -11.41 21.93
N GLN A 45 -2.73 -11.94 22.67
CA GLN A 45 -1.71 -11.11 23.27
C GLN A 45 -0.98 -10.44 22.10
N ALA A 46 -1.11 -9.11 22.02
CA ALA A 46 -0.28 -8.34 21.11
C ALA A 46 1.15 -8.78 21.39
N VAL A 47 1.76 -9.47 20.44
CA VAL A 47 3.18 -9.73 20.49
C VAL A 47 3.75 -8.33 20.49
N ALA A 48 4.19 -7.87 21.66
CA ALA A 48 4.96 -6.66 21.79
C ALA A 48 6.24 -6.97 21.02
N ASP A 49 6.19 -6.68 19.72
CA ASP A 49 7.34 -6.50 18.88
C ASP A 49 8.21 -5.54 19.67
N LYS A 50 9.31 -6.06 20.21
CA LYS A 50 10.37 -5.23 20.80
C LYS A 50 11.05 -4.33 19.75
N GLY A 51 10.48 -4.21 18.55
CA GLY A 51 10.78 -3.20 17.53
C GLY A 51 9.66 -2.18 17.28
N ALA A 52 8.48 -2.30 17.90
CA ALA A 52 7.34 -1.40 17.70
C ALA A 52 7.35 -0.16 18.63
N GLU A 53 8.16 -0.17 19.70
CA GLU A 53 8.33 1.03 20.56
C GLU A 53 9.15 2.15 19.90
N LEU A 54 9.76 1.90 18.72
CA LEU A 54 10.33 2.95 17.86
C LEU A 54 9.31 3.52 16.85
N LEU A 55 8.09 3.02 16.85
CA LEU A 55 6.99 3.47 16.00
C LEU A 55 5.80 3.87 16.86
N SER A 56 6.06 4.58 17.97
CA SER A 56 5.04 5.41 18.60
C SER A 56 4.37 6.22 17.49
N ALA A 57 3.07 5.98 17.33
CA ALA A 57 2.23 6.48 16.28
C ALA A 57 2.15 8.01 16.32
N ASP A 58 3.18 8.67 15.80
CA ASP A 58 3.00 9.94 15.14
C ASP A 58 2.11 9.64 13.93
N SER A 59 0.94 10.28 13.93
CA SER A 59 -0.12 10.19 12.92
C SER A 59 0.40 10.44 11.50
N GLN A 60 1.10 9.48 10.92
CA GLN A 60 1.46 9.54 9.52
C GLN A 60 0.18 9.37 8.70
N PRO A 61 -0.05 10.24 7.70
CA PRO A 61 -1.22 10.12 6.86
C PRO A 61 -1.15 8.81 6.07
N ASN A 62 -2.28 8.10 6.06
CA ASN A 62 -2.50 6.91 5.24
C ASN A 62 -2.20 7.23 3.76
N LEU A 63 -1.65 6.25 3.04
CA LEU A 63 -1.27 6.43 1.63
C LEU A 63 -2.48 6.39 0.69
N LEU A 64 -3.39 5.45 0.95
CA LEU A 64 -4.64 5.29 0.22
C LEU A 64 -5.79 5.99 0.94
N SER A 65 -6.71 6.56 0.17
CA SER A 65 -7.99 7.06 0.69
C SER A 65 -8.93 5.92 1.06
N ASP A 66 -9.98 6.22 1.83
CA ASP A 66 -10.99 5.21 2.19
C ASP A 66 -11.66 4.61 0.95
N ALA A 67 -11.96 5.41 -0.07
CA ALA A 67 -12.54 4.92 -1.32
C ALA A 67 -11.59 3.95 -2.06
N GLN A 68 -10.29 4.23 -2.05
CA GLN A 68 -9.28 3.35 -2.64
C GLN A 68 -9.12 2.05 -1.83
N ILE A 69 -9.19 2.13 -0.50
CA ILE A 69 -9.15 0.95 0.38
C ILE A 69 -10.34 0.03 0.08
N GLU A 70 -11.55 0.57 -0.07
CA GLU A 70 -12.73 -0.21 -0.42
C GLU A 70 -12.55 -0.90 -1.78
N LEU A 71 -12.04 -0.19 -2.79
CA LEU A 71 -11.78 -0.78 -4.11
C LEU A 71 -10.71 -1.89 -4.06
N VAL A 72 -9.67 -1.74 -3.24
CA VAL A 72 -8.68 -2.79 -3.02
C VAL A 72 -9.32 -3.99 -2.33
N ALA A 73 -10.12 -3.78 -1.29
CA ALA A 73 -10.78 -4.86 -0.57
C ALA A 73 -11.74 -5.65 -1.48
N ASP A 74 -12.54 -4.96 -2.29
CA ASP A 74 -13.46 -5.59 -3.24
C ASP A 74 -12.71 -6.43 -4.28
N ARG A 75 -11.62 -5.91 -4.85
CA ARG A 75 -10.79 -6.67 -5.81
C ARG A 75 -10.12 -7.89 -5.19
N VAL A 76 -9.70 -7.80 -3.92
CA VAL A 76 -9.13 -8.95 -3.20
C VAL A 76 -10.22 -9.99 -2.94
N ASN A 77 -11.41 -9.55 -2.51
CA ASN A 77 -12.58 -10.40 -2.31
C ASN A 77 -13.01 -11.12 -3.60
N GLU A 78 -12.93 -10.46 -4.75
CA GLU A 78 -13.20 -11.09 -6.05
C GLU A 78 -12.12 -12.13 -6.44
N ALA A 79 -10.87 -11.91 -6.03
CA ALA A 79 -9.74 -12.76 -6.42
C ALA A 79 -9.49 -13.92 -5.45
N VAL A 80 -9.90 -13.80 -4.20
CA VAL A 80 -9.66 -14.75 -3.12
C VAL A 80 -11.00 -15.12 -2.51
N ASP A 81 -11.36 -16.39 -2.59
CA ASP A 81 -12.55 -16.97 -1.94
C ASP A 81 -12.10 -17.78 -0.71
N ILE A 82 -12.52 -17.34 0.47
CA ILE A 82 -12.25 -18.01 1.74
C ILE A 82 -13.35 -19.05 1.98
N TRP A 83 -13.01 -20.30 1.68
CA TRP A 83 -13.92 -21.43 1.86
C TRP A 83 -14.58 -21.46 3.25
N GLY A 84 -15.91 -21.45 3.25
CA GLY A 84 -16.73 -21.54 4.46
C GLY A 84 -17.11 -20.20 5.09
N LEU A 85 -16.70 -19.06 4.51
CA LEU A 85 -17.17 -17.74 4.92
C LEU A 85 -18.27 -17.22 3.96
N PRO A 86 -19.32 -16.57 4.49
CA PRO A 86 -20.23 -15.77 3.68
C PRO A 86 -19.51 -14.53 3.12
N GLU A 87 -19.80 -14.20 1.86
CA GLU A 87 -19.22 -13.06 1.12
C GLU A 87 -19.24 -11.73 1.89
N LYS A 88 -20.30 -11.46 2.66
CA LYS A 88 -20.39 -10.25 3.49
C LYS A 88 -19.31 -10.19 4.58
N ILE A 89 -19.04 -11.32 5.24
CA ILE A 89 -18.03 -11.43 6.31
C ILE A 89 -16.64 -11.36 5.70
N GLU A 90 -16.46 -11.99 4.55
CA GLU A 90 -15.22 -11.97 3.79
C GLU A 90 -14.82 -10.54 3.38
N GLY A 91 -15.76 -9.77 2.83
CA GLY A 91 -15.52 -8.37 2.50
C GLY A 91 -15.17 -7.50 3.72
N GLU A 92 -15.78 -7.75 4.88
CA GLU A 92 -15.42 -7.05 6.13
C GLU A 92 -13.99 -7.39 6.59
N ILE A 93 -13.57 -8.66 6.46
CA ILE A 93 -12.20 -9.09 6.75
C ILE A 93 -11.21 -8.40 5.81
N PHE A 94 -11.46 -8.41 4.49
CA PHE A 94 -10.55 -7.80 3.53
C PHE A 94 -10.45 -6.28 3.68
N ARG A 95 -11.55 -5.58 4.04
CA ARG A 95 -11.49 -4.15 4.39
C ARG A 95 -10.61 -3.89 5.62
N GLY A 96 -10.77 -4.70 6.67
CA GLY A 96 -9.94 -4.61 7.87
C GLY A 96 -8.45 -4.78 7.54
N LEU A 97 -8.12 -5.83 6.79
CA LEU A 97 -6.75 -6.10 6.34
C LEU A 97 -6.19 -4.98 5.46
N ALA A 98 -6.98 -4.46 4.51
CA ALA A 98 -6.56 -3.37 3.63
C ALA A 98 -6.23 -2.09 4.43
N ARG A 99 -7.01 -1.76 5.47
CA ARG A 99 -6.73 -0.63 6.37
C ARG A 99 -5.45 -0.83 7.17
N GLU A 100 -5.25 -2.02 7.74
CA GLU A 100 -4.03 -2.34 8.49
C GLU A 100 -2.78 -2.29 7.61
N VAL A 101 -2.87 -2.81 6.39
CA VAL A 101 -1.78 -2.73 5.41
C VAL A 101 -1.51 -1.29 5.03
N ASN A 102 -2.54 -0.49 4.72
CA ASN A 102 -2.39 0.92 4.34
C ASN A 102 -1.70 1.75 5.44
N ALA A 103 -2.04 1.52 6.71
CA ALA A 103 -1.41 2.18 7.86
C ALA A 103 0.09 1.90 7.98
N LYS A 104 0.55 0.76 7.45
CA LYS A 104 1.97 0.34 7.44
C LYS A 104 2.64 0.53 6.08
N LEU A 105 1.88 0.89 5.05
CA LEU A 105 2.35 0.86 3.67
C LEU A 105 3.44 1.90 3.46
N ARG A 106 3.20 3.15 3.87
CA ARG A 106 4.16 4.24 3.77
C ARG A 106 5.54 3.90 4.38
N PRO A 107 5.66 3.52 5.67
CA PRO A 107 6.96 3.21 6.25
C PRO A 107 7.62 1.96 5.64
N CYS A 108 6.84 1.00 5.15
CA CYS A 108 7.38 -0.14 4.40
C CYS A 108 7.98 0.30 3.06
N LEU A 109 7.29 1.18 2.32
CA LEU A 109 7.78 1.70 1.05
C LEU A 109 9.02 2.56 1.24
N GLN A 110 9.08 3.41 2.27
CA GLN A 110 10.26 4.22 2.60
C GLN A 110 11.54 3.38 2.80
N ARG A 111 11.42 2.09 3.15
CA ARG A 111 12.58 1.20 3.29
C ARG A 111 13.10 0.64 1.97
N CYS A 112 12.28 0.65 0.91
CA CYS A 112 12.63 0.05 -0.38
C CYS A 112 12.65 1.02 -1.57
N MET A 113 12.16 2.25 -1.41
CA MET A 113 12.20 3.29 -2.43
C MET A 113 12.75 4.61 -1.89
N SER A 114 13.31 5.43 -2.78
CA SER A 114 13.73 6.79 -2.41
C SER A 114 12.51 7.67 -2.12
N GLU A 115 12.71 8.71 -1.32
CA GLU A 115 11.67 9.70 -1.00
C GLU A 115 11.08 10.36 -2.26
N ASP A 116 11.86 10.50 -3.35
CA ASP A 116 11.36 11.00 -4.62
C ASP A 116 10.30 10.07 -5.24
N TRP A 117 10.57 8.76 -5.27
CA TRP A 117 9.63 7.78 -5.80
C TRP A 117 8.38 7.67 -4.93
N LEU A 118 8.53 7.77 -3.60
CA LEU A 118 7.40 7.80 -2.69
C LEU A 118 6.54 9.05 -2.91
N ALA A 119 7.15 10.23 -3.07
CA ALA A 119 6.44 11.47 -3.34
C ALA A 119 5.69 11.42 -4.69
N ALA A 120 6.27 10.75 -5.70
CA ALA A 120 5.61 10.52 -6.99
C ALA A 120 4.40 9.57 -6.85
N LEU A 121 4.54 8.50 -6.06
CA LEU A 121 3.45 7.57 -5.77
C LEU A 121 2.32 8.26 -5.01
N GLU A 122 2.64 9.06 -4.00
CA GLU A 122 1.66 9.89 -3.27
C GLU A 122 0.92 10.84 -4.20
N ALA A 123 1.64 11.51 -5.11
CA ALA A 123 1.00 12.36 -6.12
C ALA A 123 0.06 11.57 -7.04
N LEU A 124 0.43 10.35 -7.44
CA LEU A 124 -0.44 9.50 -8.27
C LEU A 124 -1.71 9.08 -7.52
N LEU A 125 -1.57 8.71 -6.25
CA LEU A 125 -2.66 8.22 -5.40
C LEU A 125 -3.54 9.33 -4.83
N ASP A 126 -3.09 10.59 -4.85
CA ASP A 126 -3.88 11.75 -4.41
C ASP A 126 -5.21 11.82 -5.17
N ASP A 127 -6.31 11.56 -4.49
CA ASP A 127 -7.66 11.55 -5.06
C ASP A 127 -8.47 12.80 -4.73
N SER A 128 -7.85 13.86 -4.19
CA SER A 128 -8.53 15.12 -3.85
C SER A 128 -9.28 15.78 -5.02
N ASP A 129 -10.34 16.54 -4.71
CA ASP A 129 -11.17 17.26 -5.69
C ASP A 129 -10.64 18.67 -6.04
N ALA A 130 -9.31 18.83 -6.04
CA ALA A 130 -8.70 20.14 -6.30
C ALA A 130 -8.89 20.58 -7.77
N PRO A 131 -9.20 21.87 -8.03
CA PRO A 131 -9.52 22.37 -9.38
C PRO A 131 -8.37 22.33 -10.40
N ASP A 132 -7.11 22.11 -9.97
CA ASP A 132 -5.95 21.87 -10.86
C ASP A 132 -5.14 20.62 -10.47
N LYS A 133 -5.84 19.59 -9.97
CA LYS A 133 -5.22 18.33 -9.52
C LYS A 133 -4.28 17.72 -10.56
N VAL A 134 -4.69 17.71 -11.83
CA VAL A 134 -3.91 17.08 -12.90
C VAL A 134 -2.60 17.84 -13.16
N GLY A 135 -2.63 19.17 -13.14
CA GLY A 135 -1.43 20.01 -13.27
C GLY A 135 -0.47 19.78 -12.11
N ASP A 136 -0.98 19.82 -10.88
CA ASP A 136 -0.19 19.60 -9.68
C ASP A 136 0.43 18.20 -9.63
N LYS A 137 -0.33 17.16 -10.00
CA LYS A 137 0.18 15.78 -10.11
C LYS A 137 1.32 15.68 -11.12
N VAL A 138 1.14 16.26 -12.30
CA VAL A 138 2.17 16.26 -13.35
C VAL A 138 3.45 16.90 -12.85
N GLU A 139 3.37 18.07 -12.20
CA GLU A 139 4.56 18.78 -11.73
C GLU A 139 5.25 18.05 -10.56
N ARG A 140 4.50 17.44 -9.64
CA ARG A 140 5.07 16.62 -8.56
C ARG A 140 5.80 15.39 -9.11
N ILE A 141 5.19 14.67 -10.05
CA ILE A 141 5.78 13.47 -10.67
C ILE A 141 6.97 13.83 -11.54
N LYS A 142 6.89 14.94 -12.31
CA LYS A 142 8.04 15.49 -13.03
C LYS A 142 9.19 15.81 -12.11
N GLY A 143 8.94 16.44 -10.97
CA GLY A 143 9.99 16.78 -10.00
C GLY A 143 10.74 15.55 -9.55
N ALA A 144 10.02 14.48 -9.20
CA ALA A 144 10.61 13.21 -8.79
C ALA A 144 11.39 12.52 -9.93
N ILE A 145 10.79 12.41 -11.12
CA ILE A 145 11.41 11.78 -12.29
C ILE A 145 12.62 12.60 -12.79
N GLY A 146 12.51 13.92 -12.79
CA GLY A 146 13.57 14.83 -13.21
C GLY A 146 14.82 14.66 -12.36
N ARG A 147 14.67 14.57 -11.03
CA ARG A 147 15.80 14.36 -10.12
C ARG A 147 16.46 12.99 -10.27
N GLN A 148 15.68 11.95 -10.55
CA GLN A 148 16.18 10.57 -10.56
C GLN A 148 16.60 10.06 -11.96
N ILE A 149 16.00 10.59 -13.03
CA ILE A 149 16.13 10.07 -14.39
C ILE A 149 16.75 11.09 -15.34
N ALA A 150 16.42 12.38 -15.23
CA ALA A 150 16.86 13.35 -16.24
C ALA A 150 18.38 13.51 -16.25
N ASP A 151 19.02 13.60 -15.08
CA ASP A 151 20.49 13.77 -15.00
C ASP A 151 21.23 12.54 -15.54
N PRO A 152 20.95 11.29 -15.08
CA PRO A 152 21.62 10.10 -15.61
C PRO A 152 21.35 9.87 -17.09
N LEU A 153 20.13 10.15 -17.57
CA LEU A 153 19.78 9.98 -18.98
C LEU A 153 20.49 11.02 -19.86
N THR A 154 20.57 12.28 -19.41
CA THR A 154 21.30 13.33 -20.12
C THR A 154 22.77 12.96 -20.24
N ALA A 155 23.40 12.54 -19.15
CA ALA A 155 24.80 12.11 -19.15
C ALA A 155 25.02 10.91 -20.08
N SER A 156 24.17 9.89 -19.98
CA SER A 156 24.26 8.70 -20.83
C SER A 156 24.04 8.99 -22.31
N LEU A 157 23.19 9.96 -22.67
CA LEU A 157 23.00 10.38 -24.06
C LEU A 157 24.19 11.18 -24.58
N ASN A 158 24.74 12.07 -23.74
CA ASN A 158 25.92 12.86 -24.06
C ASN A 158 27.17 11.98 -24.27
N ASP A 159 27.28 10.86 -23.54
CA ASP A 159 28.40 9.92 -23.70
C ASP A 159 28.26 9.03 -24.95
N GLN A 160 27.04 8.84 -25.46
CA GLN A 160 26.76 7.92 -26.57
C GLN A 160 26.58 8.60 -27.91
N ILE A 161 26.15 9.86 -27.92
CA ILE A 161 25.85 10.63 -29.13
C ILE A 161 26.81 11.82 -29.12
N ASP A 162 27.67 11.87 -30.13
CA ASP A 162 28.55 13.00 -30.40
C ASP A 162 27.98 13.77 -31.60
N ILE A 163 27.67 15.05 -31.42
CA ILE A 163 27.15 15.93 -32.47
C ILE A 163 28.31 16.74 -33.06
N PRO A 164 28.77 16.42 -34.29
CA PRO A 164 29.82 17.19 -34.94
C PRO A 164 29.39 18.66 -35.02
N VAL A 165 30.32 19.57 -34.73
CA VAL A 165 30.15 21.05 -34.75
C VAL A 165 29.67 21.67 -33.43
N ILE A 166 29.10 20.90 -32.51
CA ILE A 166 28.67 21.42 -31.19
C ILE A 166 29.74 21.07 -30.15
N GLY A 167 30.16 22.04 -29.34
CA GLY A 167 31.07 21.75 -28.21
C GLY A 167 30.33 21.02 -27.09
N GLU A 168 31.04 20.18 -26.33
CA GLU A 168 30.49 19.32 -25.26
C GLU A 168 29.53 20.05 -24.30
N GLY A 169 29.86 21.28 -23.89
CA GLY A 169 29.00 22.06 -22.99
C GLY A 169 27.70 22.59 -23.60
N ALA A 170 27.61 22.69 -24.93
CA ALA A 170 26.37 23.03 -25.64
C ALA A 170 25.56 21.77 -25.96
N GLU A 171 26.23 20.66 -26.22
CA GLU A 171 25.63 19.34 -26.42
C GLU A 171 24.91 18.84 -25.16
N ALA A 172 25.56 18.90 -24.00
CA ALA A 172 24.93 18.54 -22.73
C ALA A 172 23.66 19.35 -22.43
N ARG A 173 23.67 20.65 -22.78
CA ARG A 173 22.49 21.53 -22.66
C ARG A 173 21.38 21.16 -23.63
N LEU A 174 21.73 20.77 -24.85
CA LEU A 174 20.77 20.30 -25.85
C LEU A 174 20.13 19.00 -25.40
N PHE A 175 20.91 17.99 -25.00
CA PHE A 175 20.38 16.72 -24.52
C PHE A 175 19.53 16.91 -23.28
N ARG A 176 19.94 17.79 -22.35
CA ARG A 176 19.12 18.12 -21.19
C ARG A 176 17.74 18.62 -21.60
N ALA A 177 17.69 19.60 -22.50
CA ALA A 177 16.44 20.18 -22.97
C ALA A 177 15.55 19.14 -23.68
N VAL A 178 16.15 18.24 -24.47
CA VAL A 178 15.43 17.16 -25.15
C VAL A 178 14.87 16.17 -24.13
N VAL A 179 15.69 15.70 -23.18
CA VAL A 179 15.28 14.78 -22.12
C VAL A 179 14.15 15.38 -21.29
N ASP A 180 14.28 16.62 -20.85
CA ASP A 180 13.25 17.30 -20.07
C ASP A 180 11.92 17.37 -20.84
N LYS A 181 11.95 17.66 -22.15
CA LYS A 181 10.75 17.70 -23.00
C LYS A 181 10.13 16.33 -23.24
N VAL A 182 10.94 15.29 -23.40
CA VAL A 182 10.46 13.92 -23.57
C VAL A 182 9.81 13.44 -22.27
N LEU A 183 10.45 13.65 -21.13
CA LEU A 183 9.91 13.28 -19.82
C LEU A 183 8.63 14.04 -19.52
N ASP A 184 8.57 15.35 -19.81
CA ASP A 184 7.36 16.16 -19.71
C ASP A 184 6.19 15.56 -20.52
N ALA A 185 6.43 15.25 -21.80
CA ALA A 185 5.42 14.67 -22.66
C ALA A 185 4.92 13.30 -22.16
N ILE A 186 5.83 12.45 -21.67
CA ILE A 186 5.50 11.13 -21.11
C ILE A 186 4.65 11.28 -19.85
N VAL A 187 5.11 12.07 -18.87
CA VAL A 187 4.40 12.27 -17.59
C VAL A 187 3.03 12.88 -17.83
N CYS A 188 2.95 13.94 -18.64
CA CYS A 188 1.66 14.55 -19.00
C CYS A 188 0.70 13.53 -19.63
N LYS A 189 1.17 12.69 -20.54
CA LYS A 189 0.34 11.69 -21.22
C LYS A 189 -0.14 10.59 -20.28
N VAL A 190 0.73 10.09 -19.39
CA VAL A 190 0.39 9.04 -18.42
C VAL A 190 -0.62 9.56 -17.41
N VAL A 191 -0.35 10.69 -16.74
CA VAL A 191 -1.23 11.23 -15.70
C VAL A 191 -2.60 11.59 -16.27
N ARG A 192 -2.66 12.27 -17.43
CA ARG A 192 -3.94 12.57 -18.09
C ARG A 192 -4.69 11.34 -18.58
N GLY A 193 -3.98 10.25 -18.86
CA GLY A 193 -4.58 8.98 -19.24
C GLY A 193 -5.22 8.26 -18.06
N MET A 194 -4.70 8.46 -16.85
CA MET A 194 -5.24 7.87 -15.61
C MET A 194 -6.50 8.57 -15.09
N GLU A 195 -6.68 9.84 -15.42
CA GLU A 195 -7.82 10.68 -14.96
C GLU A 195 -9.01 10.65 -15.95
N ARG A 196 -8.99 9.75 -16.94
CA ARG A 196 -10.08 9.52 -17.91
C ARG A 196 -10.82 8.23 -17.60
#